data_AF-A0A1W1CDK2-F1
#
_entry.id   AF-A0A1W1CDK2-F1
#
_cell.length_a   1.000
_cell.length_b   1.000
_cell.length_c   1.000
_cell.angle_alpha   90.00
_cell.angle_beta   90.00
_cell.angle_gamma   90.00
#
_symmetry.space_group_name_H-M   'P 1'
#
loop_
_entity.id
_entity.type
_entity.pdbx_description
1 polymer ?
#
loop_
_entity_poly.entity_id
_entity_poly.type
_entity_poly.pdbx_seq_one_letter_code
_entity_poly.pdbx_strand_id
1 'polypeptide(L)'
;MQENGQIDLLTKKEALMLSRQKAKLEQYFGGIRDMKKLPDMLFVVDAVKEHIAVLEARCLNIPIVAPLDTNCDPDLITYPIPGNDDAIRSIQLFCREMTAAINEGKALRDAPAEDEQQAEEEAVEAEETVAAEATEEA
;
A
#
# COMPACT_ATOMS: atom_id res chain seq x y z
N MET A 1 15.16 -24.29 -11.77
CA MET A 1 14.83 -25.12 -12.97
C MET A 1 15.04 -24.36 -14.27
N GLN A 2 14.42 -23.20 -14.48
CA GLN A 2 14.70 -22.36 -15.67
C GLN A 2 16.15 -21.87 -15.71
N GLU A 3 16.63 -21.26 -14.62
CA GLU A 3 18.01 -20.73 -14.56
C GLU A 3 19.08 -21.81 -14.70
N ASN A 4 18.76 -23.06 -14.35
CA ASN A 4 19.69 -24.18 -14.41
C ASN A 4 19.52 -25.02 -15.71
N GLY A 5 18.76 -24.54 -16.70
CA GLY A 5 18.59 -25.20 -18.00
C GLY A 5 17.83 -26.53 -18.01
N GLN A 6 17.26 -26.94 -16.87
CA GLN A 6 16.56 -28.23 -16.74
C GLN A 6 15.25 -28.31 -17.53
N ILE A 7 14.72 -27.17 -17.98
CA ILE A 7 13.50 -27.12 -18.81
C ILE A 7 13.73 -27.68 -20.21
N ASP A 8 14.95 -27.57 -20.74
CA ASP A 8 15.27 -28.02 -22.11
C ASP A 8 15.36 -29.56 -22.22
N LEU A 9 15.48 -30.23 -21.07
CA LEU A 9 15.48 -31.70 -20.96
C LEU A 9 14.06 -32.29 -20.95
N LEU A 10 13.03 -31.46 -20.82
CA LEU A 10 11.64 -31.90 -20.75
C LEU A 10 11.01 -31.99 -22.14
N THR A 11 9.92 -32.74 -22.25
CA THR A 11 9.15 -32.76 -23.49
C THR A 11 8.55 -31.37 -23.77
N LYS A 12 8.37 -31.01 -25.04
CA LYS A 12 7.77 -29.71 -25.44
C LYS A 12 6.43 -29.44 -24.74
N LYS A 13 5.65 -30.50 -24.46
CA LYS A 13 4.36 -30.41 -23.77
C LYS A 13 4.54 -30.07 -22.29
N GLU A 14 5.47 -30.71 -21.59
CA GLU A 14 5.77 -30.43 -20.18
C GLU A 14 6.40 -29.06 -19.98
N ALA A 15 7.35 -28.68 -20.85
CA ALA A 15 7.94 -27.35 -20.85
C ALA A 15 6.87 -26.25 -21.04
N LEU A 16 5.91 -26.47 -21.93
CA LEU A 16 4.77 -25.55 -22.13
C LEU A 16 3.83 -25.49 -20.91
N MET A 17 3.56 -26.63 -20.27
CA MET A 17 2.73 -26.65 -19.06
C MET A 17 3.41 -25.89 -17.91
N LEU A 18 4.70 -26.10 -17.71
CA LEU A 18 5.48 -25.40 -16.67
C LEU A 18 5.58 -23.90 -16.96
N SER A 19 5.76 -23.48 -18.22
CA SER A 19 5.80 -22.06 -18.56
C SER A 19 4.47 -21.36 -18.30
N ARG A 20 3.35 -22.00 -18.63
CA ARG A 20 2.00 -21.50 -18.32
C ARG A 20 1.75 -21.42 -16.81
N GLN A 21 2.16 -22.44 -16.07
CA GLN A 21 2.06 -22.44 -14.61
C GLN A 21 2.90 -21.32 -13.98
N LYS A 22 4.14 -21.14 -14.45
CA LYS A 22 4.99 -20.03 -14.02
C LYS A 22 4.32 -18.69 -14.27
N ALA A 23 3.86 -18.44 -15.50
CA ALA A 23 3.20 -17.18 -15.86
C ALA A 23 1.97 -16.91 -14.99
N LYS A 24 1.17 -17.95 -14.72
CA LYS A 24 0.01 -17.85 -13.82
C LYS A 24 0.43 -17.48 -12.40
N LEU A 25 1.42 -18.17 -11.84
CA LEU A 25 1.91 -17.89 -10.48
C LEU A 25 2.52 -16.50 -10.37
N GLU A 26 3.27 -16.07 -11.38
CA GLU A 26 3.89 -14.75 -11.43
C GLU A 26 2.84 -13.63 -11.51
N GLN A 27 1.74 -13.86 -12.24
CA GLN A 27 0.63 -12.91 -12.29
C GLN A 27 -0.09 -12.73 -10.94
N TYR A 28 -0.33 -13.82 -10.18
CA TYR A 28 -1.06 -13.74 -8.92
C TYR A 28 -0.19 -13.41 -7.71
N PHE A 29 1.01 -13.99 -7.64
CA PHE A 29 1.89 -13.93 -6.46
C PHE A 29 3.13 -13.07 -6.66
N GLY A 30 3.32 -12.48 -7.85
CA GLY A 30 4.49 -11.66 -8.14
C GLY A 30 4.67 -10.50 -7.16
N GLY A 31 3.58 -9.85 -6.75
CA GLY A 31 3.62 -8.71 -5.82
C GLY A 31 4.05 -9.07 -4.40
N ILE A 32 3.84 -10.31 -3.96
CA ILE A 32 4.20 -10.78 -2.60
C ILE A 32 5.42 -11.69 -2.58
N ARG A 33 6.07 -11.89 -3.73
CA ARG A 33 7.19 -12.84 -3.90
C ARG A 33 8.34 -12.60 -2.93
N ASP A 34 8.67 -11.32 -2.70
CA ASP A 34 9.81 -10.92 -1.87
C ASP A 34 9.42 -10.61 -0.42
N MET A 35 8.13 -10.76 -0.06
CA MET A 35 7.66 -10.56 1.31
C MET A 35 8.10 -11.72 2.22
N LYS A 36 8.93 -11.40 3.23
CA LYS A 36 9.40 -12.36 4.24
C LYS A 36 8.58 -12.35 5.54
N LYS A 37 7.80 -11.29 5.75
CA LYS A 37 6.97 -11.06 6.94
C LYS A 37 5.60 -10.59 6.48
N LEU A 38 4.62 -10.72 7.38
CA LEU A 38 3.30 -10.12 7.19
C LEU A 38 3.43 -8.59 7.12
N PRO A 39 2.54 -7.91 6.40
CA PRO A 39 2.55 -6.45 6.31
C PRO A 39 2.08 -5.83 7.62
N ASP A 40 2.70 -4.74 8.02
CA ASP A 40 2.32 -3.97 9.22
C ASP A 40 1.10 -3.05 8.96
N MET A 41 0.79 -2.77 7.68
CA MET A 41 -0.35 -1.97 7.24
C MET A 41 -0.75 -2.37 5.82
N LEU A 42 -2.03 -2.25 5.49
CA LEU A 42 -2.57 -2.49 4.16
C LEU A 42 -3.17 -1.22 3.56
N PHE A 43 -2.81 -0.93 2.31
CA PHE A 43 -3.49 0.06 1.49
C PHE A 43 -4.37 -0.67 0.47
N VAL A 44 -5.68 -0.44 0.52
CA VAL A 44 -6.68 -1.13 -0.32
C VAL A 44 -7.41 -0.09 -1.15
N VAL A 45 -7.56 -0.34 -2.45
CA VAL A 45 -8.40 0.47 -3.34
C VAL A 45 -9.70 -0.28 -3.56
N ASP A 46 -10.84 0.41 -3.41
CA ASP A 46 -12.18 -0.16 -3.51
C ASP A 46 -12.40 -1.33 -2.51
N ALA A 47 -12.67 -0.95 -1.27
CA ALA A 47 -12.90 -1.89 -0.18
C ALA A 47 -14.19 -2.73 -0.35
N VAL A 48 -15.12 -2.33 -1.23
CA VAL A 48 -16.34 -3.10 -1.52
C VAL A 48 -15.98 -4.29 -2.42
N LYS A 49 -15.21 -4.05 -3.49
CA LYS A 49 -14.73 -5.13 -4.37
C LYS A 49 -13.75 -6.04 -3.62
N GLU A 50 -12.81 -5.45 -2.87
CA GLU A 50 -11.74 -6.16 -2.14
C GLU A 50 -12.11 -6.56 -0.69
N HIS A 51 -13.38 -6.88 -0.44
CA HIS A 51 -13.88 -7.24 0.89
C HIS A 51 -13.13 -8.40 1.57
N ILE A 52 -12.61 -9.38 0.81
CA ILE A 52 -11.83 -10.50 1.36
C ILE A 52 -10.54 -9.99 2.00
N ALA A 53 -9.80 -9.12 1.31
CA ALA A 53 -8.57 -8.53 1.83
C ALA A 53 -8.83 -7.71 3.09
N VAL A 54 -9.93 -6.95 3.12
CA VAL A 54 -10.36 -6.17 4.29
C VAL A 54 -10.66 -7.08 5.47
N LEU A 55 -11.43 -8.16 5.25
CA LEU A 55 -11.78 -9.10 6.31
C LEU A 55 -10.55 -9.85 6.86
N GLU A 56 -9.64 -10.30 6.00
CA GLU A 56 -8.42 -10.98 6.40
C GLU A 56 -7.50 -10.04 7.21
N ALA A 57 -7.34 -8.79 6.75
CA ALA A 57 -6.58 -7.77 7.45
C ALA A 57 -7.15 -7.50 8.86
N ARG A 58 -8.47 -7.36 8.97
CA ARG A 58 -9.15 -7.19 10.27
C ARG A 58 -8.96 -8.40 11.18
N CYS A 59 -9.05 -9.63 10.66
CA CYS A 59 -8.79 -10.84 11.45
C CYS A 59 -7.36 -10.87 12.01
N LEU A 60 -6.39 -10.38 11.24
CA LEU A 60 -4.98 -10.32 11.62
C LEU A 60 -4.61 -9.05 12.40
N ASN A 61 -5.58 -8.16 12.69
CA ASN A 61 -5.38 -6.85 13.30
C ASN A 61 -4.38 -5.96 12.54
N ILE A 62 -4.34 -6.08 11.22
CA ILE A 62 -3.53 -5.22 10.34
C ILE A 62 -4.35 -3.96 10.05
N PRO A 63 -3.84 -2.74 10.36
CA PRO A 63 -4.52 -1.50 10.07
C PRO A 63 -4.69 -1.28 8.56
N ILE A 64 -5.84 -0.74 8.18
CA ILE A 64 -6.23 -0.57 6.78
C ILE A 64 -6.37 0.91 6.48
N VAL A 65 -5.75 1.35 5.39
CA VAL A 65 -5.93 2.66 4.76
C VAL A 65 -6.60 2.46 3.41
N ALA A 66 -7.69 3.17 3.13
CA ALA A 66 -8.39 3.01 1.85
C ALA A 66 -9.13 4.29 1.44
N PRO A 67 -9.14 4.63 0.13
CA PRO A 67 -10.06 5.62 -0.39
C PRO A 67 -11.48 5.04 -0.39
N LEU A 68 -12.44 5.84 0.06
CA LEU A 68 -13.84 5.45 0.19
C LEU A 68 -14.76 6.35 -0.61
N ASP A 69 -15.55 5.71 -1.47
CA ASP A 69 -16.70 6.32 -2.13
C ASP A 69 -18.00 6.08 -1.33
N THR A 70 -19.08 6.67 -1.82
CA THR A 70 -20.43 6.70 -1.22
C THR A 70 -21.05 5.33 -0.91
N ASN A 71 -20.54 4.24 -1.48
CA ASN A 71 -21.06 2.89 -1.34
C ASN A 71 -20.30 2.04 -0.29
N CYS A 72 -19.26 2.58 0.35
CA CYS A 72 -18.45 1.84 1.30
C CYS A 72 -18.79 2.22 2.75
N ASP A 73 -18.71 1.22 3.64
CA ASP A 73 -18.89 1.41 5.08
C ASP A 73 -17.55 1.80 5.72
N PRO A 74 -17.41 3.04 6.24
CA PRO A 74 -16.15 3.52 6.82
C PRO A 74 -15.75 2.79 8.10
N ASP A 75 -16.67 2.13 8.80
CA ASP A 75 -16.39 1.42 10.05
C ASP A 75 -15.53 0.17 9.85
N LEU A 76 -15.40 -0.28 8.59
CA LEU A 76 -14.57 -1.42 8.22
C LEU A 76 -13.07 -1.06 8.10
N ILE A 77 -12.73 0.23 8.05
CA ILE A 77 -11.40 0.72 7.72
C ILE A 77 -10.84 1.57 8.87
N THR A 78 -9.55 1.41 9.15
CA THR A 78 -8.88 2.12 10.26
C THR A 78 -8.64 3.58 9.92
N TYR A 79 -8.21 3.86 8.70
CA TYR A 79 -7.91 5.20 8.20
C TYR A 79 -8.63 5.45 6.86
N PRO A 80 -9.92 5.85 6.92
CA PRO A 80 -10.70 6.11 5.71
C PRO A 80 -10.29 7.43 5.06
N ILE A 81 -10.10 7.44 3.74
CA ILE A 81 -9.84 8.65 2.95
C ILE A 81 -11.07 8.89 2.06
N PRO A 82 -11.90 9.92 2.31
CA PRO A 82 -13.06 10.17 1.46
C PRO A 82 -12.62 10.55 0.04
N GLY A 83 -13.13 9.87 -0.98
CA GLY A 83 -12.74 10.13 -2.36
C GLY A 83 -13.39 9.18 -3.37
N ASN A 84 -13.11 9.40 -4.64
CA ASN A 84 -13.61 8.54 -5.72
C ASN A 84 -12.64 7.37 -5.95
N ASP A 85 -13.11 6.13 -5.81
CA ASP A 85 -12.32 4.91 -5.99
C ASP A 85 -12.52 4.24 -7.37
N ASP A 86 -13.53 4.63 -8.16
CA ASP A 86 -13.79 4.08 -9.49
C ASP A 86 -12.99 4.79 -10.61
N ALA A 87 -12.59 6.05 -10.41
CA ALA A 87 -11.92 6.84 -11.44
C ALA A 87 -10.41 6.56 -11.52
N ILE A 88 -9.92 6.15 -12.69
CA ILE A 88 -8.48 5.90 -12.96
C ILE A 88 -7.61 7.08 -12.51
N ARG A 89 -8.01 8.32 -12.81
CA ARG A 89 -7.25 9.52 -12.42
C ARG A 89 -7.14 9.67 -10.90
N SER A 90 -8.23 9.33 -10.19
CA SER A 90 -8.29 9.40 -8.73
C SER A 90 -7.43 8.32 -8.09
N ILE A 91 -7.56 7.06 -8.56
CA ILE A 91 -6.70 5.95 -8.12
C ILE A 91 -5.22 6.28 -8.35
N GLN A 92 -4.87 6.81 -9.53
CA GLN A 92 -3.49 7.20 -9.84
C GLN A 92 -2.98 8.29 -8.89
N LEU A 93 -3.83 9.26 -8.53
CA LEU A 93 -3.48 10.29 -7.56
C LEU A 93 -3.22 9.66 -6.19
N PHE A 94 -4.14 8.85 -5.66
CA PHE A 94 -3.96 8.20 -4.36
C PHE A 94 -2.70 7.33 -4.32
N CYS A 95 -2.49 6.49 -5.33
CA CYS A 95 -1.30 5.65 -5.40
C CYS A 95 -0.01 6.47 -5.46
N ARG A 96 -0.02 7.60 -6.18
CA ARG A 96 1.14 8.49 -6.29
C ARG A 96 1.47 9.16 -4.96
N GLU A 97 0.48 9.77 -4.32
CA GLU A 97 0.67 10.45 -3.03
C GLU A 97 1.09 9.45 -1.94
N MET A 98 0.46 8.27 -1.89
CA MET A 98 0.85 7.21 -0.97
C MET A 98 2.28 6.73 -1.22
N THR A 99 2.68 6.59 -2.49
CA THR A 99 4.07 6.21 -2.83
C THR A 99 5.06 7.27 -2.40
N ALA A 100 4.72 8.56 -2.57
CA ALA A 100 5.57 9.67 -2.12
C ALA A 100 5.75 9.64 -0.60
N ALA A 101 4.66 9.52 0.17
CA ALA A 101 4.69 9.44 1.63
C ALA A 101 5.51 8.23 2.13
N ILE A 102 5.36 7.06 1.51
CA ILE A 102 6.15 5.86 1.87
C ILE A 102 7.65 6.08 1.62
N ASN A 103 8.01 6.75 0.53
CA ASN A 103 9.42 7.00 0.19
C ASN A 103 10.04 8.06 1.10
N GLU A 104 9.28 9.09 1.46
CA GLU A 104 9.67 10.10 2.44
C GLU A 104 9.92 9.45 3.81
N GLY A 105 8.96 8.65 4.30
CA GLY A 105 9.12 7.91 5.57
C GLY A 105 10.32 6.94 5.57
N LYS A 106 10.63 6.32 4.43
CA LYS A 106 11.86 5.50 4.28
C LYS A 106 13.12 6.36 4.36
N ALA A 107 13.13 7.51 3.70
CA ALA A 107 14.28 8.43 3.71
C ALA A 107 14.55 8.96 5.12
N LEU A 108 13.50 9.36 5.85
CA LEU A 108 13.59 9.78 7.26
C LEU A 108 14.16 8.68 8.16
N ARG A 109 13.69 7.43 8.01
CA ARG A 109 14.20 6.30 8.80
C ARG A 109 15.67 5.99 8.51
N ASP A 110 16.09 6.18 7.26
CA ASP A 110 17.45 5.87 6.82
C ASP A 110 18.40 7.08 7.02
N ALA A 111 17.89 8.25 7.42
CA ALA A 111 18.67 9.43 7.78
C ALA A 111 19.38 9.23 9.15
N PRO A 112 20.62 9.71 9.31
CA PRO A 112 21.29 9.69 10.60
C PRO A 112 20.55 10.57 11.62
N ALA A 113 20.51 10.12 12.88
CA ALA A 113 19.71 10.65 13.99
C ALA A 113 19.97 12.12 14.42
N GLU A 114 20.61 12.94 13.60
CA GLU A 114 20.80 14.38 13.84
C GLU A 114 19.60 15.22 13.36
N ASP A 115 18.75 14.68 12.46
CA ASP A 115 17.60 15.38 11.88
C ASP A 115 16.25 15.17 12.63
N GLU A 116 16.17 14.20 13.55
CA GLU A 116 14.93 13.90 14.30
C GLU A 116 14.47 15.10 15.17
N GLN A 117 15.41 15.92 15.65
CA GLN A 117 15.10 17.12 16.44
C GLN A 117 14.56 18.28 15.59
N GLN A 118 14.96 18.40 14.32
CA GLN A 118 14.44 19.45 13.43
C GLN A 118 13.06 19.11 12.88
N ALA A 119 12.76 17.83 12.63
CA ALA A 119 11.44 17.41 12.15
C ALA A 119 10.35 17.51 13.24
N GLU A 120 10.69 17.24 14.51
CA GLU A 120 9.79 17.50 15.64
C GLU A 120 9.55 19.01 15.83
N GLU A 121 10.56 19.85 15.65
CA GLU A 121 10.41 21.32 15.74
C GLU A 121 9.52 21.88 14.61
N GLU A 122 9.69 21.43 13.36
CA GLU A 122 8.84 21.88 12.23
C GLU A 122 7.38 21.40 12.33
N ALA A 123 7.15 20.20 12.87
CA ALA A 123 5.79 19.68 13.06
C ALA A 123 5.03 20.43 14.16
N VAL A 124 5.72 20.82 15.24
CA VAL A 124 5.13 21.60 16.34
C VAL A 124 4.84 23.04 15.89
N GLU A 125 5.72 23.64 15.07
CA GLU A 125 5.52 25.00 14.53
C GLU A 125 4.37 25.04 13.48
N ALA A 126 4.17 23.96 12.73
CA ALA A 126 3.03 23.81 11.83
C ALA A 126 1.69 23.62 12.57
N GLU A 127 1.67 22.90 13.69
CA GLU A 127 0.46 22.75 14.52
C GLU A 127 0.09 24.07 15.22
N GLU A 128 1.07 24.83 15.69
CA GLU A 128 0.86 26.10 16.41
C GLU A 128 0.39 27.23 15.48
N THR A 129 0.86 27.26 14.23
CA THR A 129 0.41 28.23 13.21
C THR A 129 -1.03 27.97 12.73
N VAL A 130 -1.41 26.71 12.56
CA VAL A 130 -2.79 26.34 12.16
C VAL A 130 -3.78 26.59 13.29
N ALA A 131 -3.36 26.42 14.55
CA ALA A 131 -4.19 26.75 15.71
C ALA A 131 -4.38 28.28 15.90
N ALA A 132 -3.35 29.08 15.59
CA ALA A 132 -3.44 30.54 15.67
C ALA A 132 -4.40 31.12 14.60
N GLU A 133 -4.33 30.69 13.35
CA GLU A 133 -5.24 31.13 12.28
C GLU A 133 -6.71 30.79 12.58
N ALA A 134 -6.99 29.64 13.20
CA ALA A 134 -8.35 29.24 13.56
C ALA A 134 -8.99 30.08 14.69
N THR A 135 -8.18 30.79 15.48
CA THR A 135 -8.67 31.65 16.58
C THR A 135 -8.87 33.11 16.19
N GLU A 136 -8.31 33.55 15.06
CA GLU A 136 -8.42 34.94 14.58
C GLU A 136 -9.65 35.17 13.67
N GLU A 137 -10.29 34.11 13.19
CA GLU A 137 -11.52 34.16 12.36
C GLU A 137 -12.85 33.93 13.14
N ALA A 138 -12.83 33.86 14.48
CA ALA A 138 -14.02 33.59 15.33
C ALA A 138 -14.57 34.83 16.08
#